data_AF-A0A2R7M628-F1
#
_entry.id   AF-A0A2R7M628-F1
#
_cell.length_a   1.000
_cell.length_b   1.000
_cell.length_c   1.000
_cell.angle_alpha   90.00
_cell.angle_beta   90.00
_cell.angle_gamma   90.00
#
_symmetry.space_group_name_H-M   'P 1'
#
loop_
_entity.id
_entity.type
_entity.pdbx_description
1 polymer ?
#
loop_
_entity_poly.entity_id
_entity_poly.type
_entity_poly.pdbx_seq_one_letter_code
_entity_poly.pdbx_strand_id
1 'polypeptide(L)'
;MKFVHRFAYYLIGLIMGCFFVALVFSGKDTRCNYFPNARVLNDLRTKPFQYSDKAIQTLNEKWVDTADIKNTLTYGDVDFDQSNVPFKKGKLYVIEGK
;
A
#
# COMPACT_ATOMS: atom_id res chain seq x y z
N MET A 1 11.58 11.01 45.44
CA MET A 1 10.57 11.27 44.38
C MET A 1 9.50 10.18 44.44
N LYS A 2 8.21 10.51 44.57
CA LYS A 2 7.12 9.51 44.46
C LYS A 2 6.99 9.01 43.01
N PHE A 3 6.53 7.77 42.82
CA PHE A 3 6.36 7.16 41.49
C PHE A 3 5.58 8.05 40.52
N VAL A 4 4.50 8.68 41.00
CA VAL A 4 3.64 9.58 40.23
C VAL A 4 4.41 10.76 39.63
N HIS A 5 5.33 11.37 40.39
CA HIS A 5 6.13 12.49 39.88
C HIS A 5 7.07 12.02 38.77
N ARG A 6 7.74 10.88 38.97
CA ARG A 6 8.61 10.29 37.95
C ARG A 6 7.84 9.94 36.67
N PHE A 7 6.64 9.37 36.81
CA PHE A 7 5.77 9.06 35.67
C PHE A 7 5.34 10.33 34.91
N ALA A 8 4.94 11.38 35.62
CA ALA A 8 4.56 12.65 35.02
C ALA A 8 5.73 13.31 34.24
N TYR A 9 6.95 13.26 34.79
CA TYR A 9 8.14 13.78 34.09
C TYR A 9 8.40 13.03 32.77
N TYR A 10 8.28 11.70 32.74
CA TYR A 10 8.43 10.93 31.50
C TYR A 10 7.29 11.18 30.50
N LEU A 11 6.06 11.38 30.99
CA LEU A 11 4.90 11.63 30.14
C LEU A 11 5.02 12.96 29.39
N ILE A 12 5.57 14.00 30.02
CA ILE A 12 5.83 15.29 29.36
C ILE A 12 6.81 15.11 28.20
N GLY A 13 7.91 14.37 28.42
CA GLY A 13 8.88 14.07 27.37
C GLY A 13 8.28 13.23 26.23
N LEU A 14 7.43 12.25 26.56
CA LEU A 14 6.72 11.43 25.58
C LEU A 14 5.78 12.28 24.72
N ILE A 15 4.97 13.15 25.33
CA ILE A 15 4.04 14.02 24.60
C ILE A 15 4.81 14.96 23.67
N MET A 16 5.90 15.57 24.14
CA MET A 16 6.74 16.43 23.31
C MET A 16 7.37 15.65 22.14
N GLY A 17 7.82 14.41 22.38
CA GLY A 17 8.32 13.52 21.33
C GLY A 17 7.25 13.15 20.30
N CYS A 18 6.05 12.77 20.75
CA CYS A 18 4.91 12.48 19.89
C CYS A 18 4.53 13.68 19.02
N PHE A 19 4.56 14.90 19.58
CA PHE A 19 4.29 16.12 18.82
C PHE A 19 5.32 16.33 17.69
N PHE A 20 6.61 16.18 18.00
CA PHE A 20 7.66 16.27 16.98
C PHE A 20 7.50 15.23 15.86
N VAL A 21 7.23 13.97 16.24
CA VAL A 21 6.96 12.89 15.29
C VAL A 21 5.76 13.23 14.40
N ALA A 22 4.66 13.72 15.00
CA ALA A 22 3.48 14.13 14.26
C ALA A 22 3.79 15.26 13.26
N LEU A 23 4.59 16.26 13.64
CA LEU A 23 5.02 17.32 12.72
C LEU A 23 5.86 16.78 11.55
N VAL A 24 6.79 15.86 11.80
CA VAL A 24 7.65 15.28 10.76
C VAL A 24 6.86 14.46 9.74
N PHE A 25 5.81 13.76 10.19
CA PHE A 25 4.93 12.96 9.34
C PHE A 25 3.75 13.76 8.76
N SER A 26 3.44 14.93 9.33
CA SER A 26 2.38 15.80 8.82
C SER A 26 2.67 16.23 7.38
N GLY A 27 1.72 15.99 6.49
CA GLY A 27 1.84 16.33 5.06
C GLY A 27 2.66 15.35 4.22
N LYS A 28 3.23 14.28 4.79
CA LYS A 28 3.82 13.19 4.01
C LYS A 28 2.80 12.06 3.88
N ASP A 29 2.52 11.59 2.66
CA ASP A 29 1.72 10.37 2.42
C ASP A 29 2.59 9.12 2.72
N THR A 30 3.15 9.05 3.94
CA THR A 30 3.95 7.92 4.39
C THR A 30 3.04 6.73 4.68
N ARG A 31 2.82 5.90 3.65
CA ARG A 31 2.11 4.63 3.81
C ARG A 31 3.06 3.56 4.31
N CYS A 32 2.87 3.19 5.57
CA CYS A 32 3.53 2.07 6.22
C CYS A 32 2.96 0.72 5.73
N ASN A 33 3.22 0.37 4.46
CA ASN A 33 2.74 -0.87 3.85
C ASN A 33 3.61 -2.07 4.29
N TYR A 34 3.38 -2.56 5.51
CA TYR A 34 4.12 -3.67 6.08
C TYR A 34 3.59 -5.05 5.68
N PHE A 35 2.29 -5.17 5.45
CA PHE A 35 1.67 -6.45 5.08
C PHE A 35 1.98 -6.84 3.63
N PRO A 36 2.15 -8.15 3.33
CA PRO A 36 2.48 -8.63 1.99
C PRO A 36 1.53 -8.12 0.90
N ASN A 37 0.21 -8.19 1.12
CA ASN A 37 -0.80 -7.72 0.17
C ASN A 37 -0.59 -6.23 -0.16
N ALA A 38 -0.61 -5.38 0.86
CA ALA A 38 -0.44 -3.93 0.70
C ALA A 38 0.91 -3.55 0.05
N ARG A 39 1.97 -4.31 0.31
CA ARG A 39 3.29 -4.08 -0.30
C ARG A 39 3.27 -4.35 -1.81
N VAL A 40 2.70 -5.48 -2.24
CA VAL A 40 2.61 -5.83 -3.67
C VAL A 40 1.73 -4.85 -4.42
N LEU A 41 0.53 -4.57 -3.92
CA LEU A 41 -0.39 -3.60 -4.53
C LEU A 41 0.25 -2.22 -4.68
N ASN A 42 0.97 -1.77 -3.65
CA ASN A 42 1.66 -0.48 -3.70
C ASN A 42 2.84 -0.49 -4.69
N ASP A 43 3.64 -1.55 -4.74
CA ASP A 43 4.73 -1.67 -5.73
C ASP A 43 4.18 -1.61 -7.16
N LEU A 44 3.10 -2.34 -7.45
CA LEU A 44 2.47 -2.33 -8.77
C LEU A 44 1.90 -0.95 -9.14
N ARG A 45 1.22 -0.27 -8.21
CA ARG A 45 0.64 1.07 -8.44
C ARG A 45 1.69 2.15 -8.72
N THR A 46 2.93 1.98 -8.25
CA THR A 46 4.01 2.95 -8.50
C THR A 46 4.68 2.80 -9.87
N LYS A 47 4.44 1.69 -10.58
CA LYS A 47 5.06 1.42 -11.89
C LYS A 47 4.15 1.91 -13.04
N PRO A 48 4.73 2.29 -14.20
CA PRO A 48 3.94 2.66 -15.37
C PRO A 48 3.15 1.45 -15.89
N PHE A 49 1.90 1.68 -16.28
CA PHE A 49 1.02 0.65 -16.82
C PHE A 49 1.31 0.39 -18.29
N GLN A 50 1.50 -0.87 -18.63
CA GLN A 50 1.56 -1.35 -20.01
C GLN A 50 0.54 -2.46 -20.17
N TYR A 51 -0.42 -2.26 -21.08
CA TYR A 51 -1.45 -3.24 -21.38
C TYR A 51 -0.99 -4.13 -22.53
N SER A 52 -1.25 -5.44 -22.42
CA SER A 52 -1.12 -6.34 -23.55
C SER A 52 -2.26 -6.13 -24.55
N ASP A 53 -2.08 -6.55 -25.79
CA ASP A 53 -3.12 -6.42 -26.84
C ASP A 53 -4.45 -7.07 -26.41
N LYS A 54 -4.39 -8.21 -25.71
CA LYS A 54 -5.56 -8.87 -25.14
C LYS A 54 -6.27 -8.02 -24.10
N ALA A 55 -5.51 -7.37 -23.20
CA ALA A 55 -6.10 -6.49 -22.19
C ALA A 55 -6.74 -5.24 -22.81
N ILE A 56 -6.15 -4.69 -23.88
CA ILE A 56 -6.73 -3.58 -24.63
C ILE A 56 -8.05 -4.00 -25.28
N GLN A 57 -8.10 -5.20 -25.87
CA GLN A 57 -9.35 -5.73 -26.43
C GLN A 57 -10.45 -5.82 -25.37
N THR A 58 -10.16 -6.35 -24.18
CA THR A 58 -11.14 -6.44 -23.09
C THR A 58 -11.58 -5.06 -22.59
N LEU A 59 -10.66 -4.10 -22.46
CA LEU A 59 -11.01 -2.72 -22.09
C LEU A 59 -11.92 -2.04 -23.13
N ASN A 60 -11.80 -2.41 -24.40
CA ASN A 60 -12.68 -1.90 -25.47
C ASN A 60 -14.11 -2.45 -25.39
N GLU A 61 -14.36 -3.51 -24.61
CA GLU A 61 -15.70 -4.06 -24.37
C GLU A 61 -16.51 -3.21 -23.38
N LYS A 62 -15.91 -2.18 -22.77
CA LYS A 62 -16.54 -1.13 -21.93
C LYS A 62 -17.24 -1.60 -20.65
N TRP A 63 -17.13 -2.88 -20.28
CA TRP A 63 -17.58 -3.38 -18.97
C TRP A 63 -16.50 -3.24 -17.88
N VAL A 64 -15.26 -2.95 -18.27
CA VAL A 64 -14.15 -2.58 -17.37
C VAL A 64 -13.53 -1.28 -17.86
N ASP A 65 -13.20 -0.39 -16.93
CA ASP A 65 -12.46 0.82 -17.22
C ASP A 65 -11.12 0.91 -16.43
N THR A 66 -10.43 2.04 -16.59
CA THR A 66 -9.16 2.27 -15.86
C THR A 66 -9.37 2.54 -14.38
N ALA A 67 -10.55 3.01 -13.96
CA ALA A 67 -10.90 3.19 -12.56
C ALA A 67 -11.05 1.83 -11.86
N ASP A 68 -11.65 0.83 -12.52
CA ASP A 68 -11.76 -0.54 -12.01
C ASP A 68 -10.39 -1.17 -11.76
N ILE A 69 -9.44 -0.96 -12.68
CA ILE A 69 -8.06 -1.42 -12.51
C ILE A 69 -7.39 -0.74 -11.30
N LYS A 70 -7.57 0.58 -11.16
CA LYS A 70 -7.02 1.33 -10.02
C LYS A 70 -7.65 0.92 -8.70
N ASN A 71 -8.96 0.64 -8.68
CA ASN A 71 -9.68 0.17 -7.52
C ASN A 71 -9.22 -1.23 -7.13
N THR A 72 -9.03 -2.12 -8.10
CA THR A 72 -8.46 -3.47 -7.88
C THR A 72 -7.07 -3.37 -7.25
N LEU A 73 -6.21 -2.47 -7.73
CA LEU A 73 -4.88 -2.26 -7.16
C LEU A 73 -4.87 -1.48 -5.83
N THR A 74 -6.02 -1.00 -5.37
CA THR A 74 -6.13 -0.24 -4.11
C THR A 74 -6.83 -1.05 -3.02
N TYR A 75 -7.84 -1.83 -3.38
CA TYR A 75 -8.71 -2.54 -2.44
C TYR A 75 -8.78 -4.06 -2.66
N GLY A 76 -8.18 -4.55 -3.75
CA GLY A 76 -8.16 -5.98 -4.07
C GLY A 76 -7.24 -6.79 -3.16
N ASP A 77 -7.29 -8.09 -3.35
CA ASP A 77 -6.47 -9.05 -2.62
C ASP A 77 -5.58 -9.83 -3.59
N VAL A 78 -4.30 -9.93 -3.27
CA VAL A 78 -3.32 -10.70 -4.04
C VAL A 78 -3.49 -12.17 -3.68
N ASP A 79 -3.82 -13.00 -4.67
CA ASP A 79 -3.81 -14.45 -4.53
C ASP A 79 -2.34 -14.93 -4.55
N PHE A 80 -1.77 -15.15 -3.38
CA PHE A 80 -0.37 -15.59 -3.25
C PHE A 80 -0.14 -17.05 -3.68
N ASP A 81 -1.19 -17.86 -3.79
CA ASP A 81 -1.09 -19.26 -4.23
C ASP A 81 -0.90 -19.33 -5.75
N GLN A 82 -1.52 -18.42 -6.49
CA GLN A 82 -1.36 -18.29 -7.95
C GLN A 82 -0.34 -17.22 -8.37
N SER A 83 0.20 -16.46 -7.43
CA SER A 83 1.18 -15.39 -7.68
C SER A 83 2.63 -15.83 -7.48
N ASN A 84 3.56 -14.87 -7.55
CA ASN A 84 4.99 -15.06 -7.27
C ASN A 84 5.71 -15.95 -8.31
N VAL A 85 5.11 -16.11 -9.48
CA VAL A 85 5.69 -16.85 -10.61
C VAL A 85 6.81 -15.98 -11.23
N PRO A 86 8.05 -16.49 -11.36
CA PRO A 86 9.12 -15.75 -12.03
C PRO A 86 8.73 -15.43 -13.48
N PHE A 87 8.78 -14.15 -13.85
CA PHE A 87 8.48 -13.70 -15.20
C PHE A 87 9.47 -12.61 -15.63
N LYS A 88 10.25 -12.90 -16.68
CA LYS A 88 11.34 -12.04 -17.15
C LYS A 88 12.30 -11.70 -15.98
N LYS A 89 12.44 -10.40 -15.64
CA LYS A 89 13.26 -9.90 -14.52
C LYS A 89 12.42 -9.61 -13.26
N GLY A 90 11.19 -10.09 -13.19
CA GLY A 90 10.25 -9.80 -12.11
C GLY A 90 9.38 -11.00 -11.76
N LYS A 91 8.22 -10.72 -11.17
CA LYS A 91 7.25 -11.71 -10.71
C LYS A 91 5.88 -11.38 -11.27
N LEU A 92 5.11 -12.41 -11.59
CA LEU A 92 3.70 -12.29 -11.96
C LEU A 92 2.84 -12.36 -10.70
N TYR A 93 1.81 -11.52 -10.64
CA TYR A 93 0.83 -11.49 -9.55
C TYR A 93 -0.58 -11.57 -10.12
N VAL A 94 -1.42 -12.35 -9.47
CA VAL A 94 -2.86 -12.46 -9.68
C VAL A 94 -3.54 -11.69 -8.56
N ILE A 95 -4.47 -10.81 -8.92
CA ILE A 95 -5.13 -9.90 -7.99
C ILE A 95 -6.62 -9.97 -8.25
N GLU A 96 -7.38 -10.24 -7.20
CA GLU A 96 -8.83 -10.28 -7.23
C GLU A 96 -9.38 -8.92 -6.80
N GLY A 97 -10.20 -8.32 -7.65
CA GLY A 97 -10.93 -7.08 -7.34
C GLY A 97 -12.13 -7.36 -6.44
N LYS A 98 -12.53 -6.37 -5.64
CA LYS A 98 -13.74 -6.39 -4.81
C LYS A 98 -14.86 -5.58 -5.45
#